data_AF-A0A067FYQ3-F1
#
_entry.id   AF-A0A067FYQ3-F1
#
_cell.length_a   1.000
_cell.length_b   1.000
_cell.length_c   1.000
_cell.angle_alpha   90.00
_cell.angle_beta   90.00
_cell.angle_gamma   90.00
#
_symmetry.space_group_name_H-M   'P 1'
#
loop_
_entity.id
_entity.type
_entity.pdbx_description
1 polymer ?
#
loop_
_entity_poly.entity_id
_entity_poly.type
_entity_poly.pdbx_seq_one_letter_code
_entity_poly.pdbx_strand_id
1 'polypeptide(L)'
;MRSMLRRGKYWGPCQATNPVDRCWRCWKDWANYRPKLADCVPGFGHKITGGQKGPIYIVTDSSDNDFINSKPGTLCHAVIQNGPLWIIFARDMHIKLSQELIMTNDKTIDARGADVHIAYGAGIMIQHVKNVILHGHSIHYIFPASA
;
A
#
# COMPACT_ATOMS: atom_id res chain seq x y z
N MET A 1 -3.64 -7.23 -21.53
CA MET A 1 -3.26 -8.65 -21.73
C MET A 1 -3.54 -9.42 -20.44
N ARG A 2 -4.67 -10.13 -20.38
CA ARG A 2 -5.04 -11.03 -19.29
C ARG A 2 -4.32 -12.36 -19.47
N SER A 3 -3.69 -12.88 -18.41
CA SER A 3 -3.24 -14.27 -18.31
C SER A 3 -3.07 -14.64 -16.84
N MET A 4 -4.19 -14.83 -16.14
CA MET A 4 -4.24 -15.69 -14.95
C MET A 4 -4.45 -17.13 -15.43
N LEU A 5 -3.36 -17.89 -15.53
CA LEU A 5 -3.37 -19.35 -15.42
C LEU A 5 -2.06 -19.73 -14.71
N ARG A 6 -2.22 -20.49 -13.62
CA ARG A 6 -1.18 -21.10 -12.77
C ARG A 6 0.14 -21.35 -13.51
N ARG A 7 1.10 -20.42 -13.41
CA ARG A 7 2.50 -20.71 -13.72
C ARG A 7 3.09 -21.36 -12.46
N GLY A 8 3.57 -22.60 -12.59
CA GLY A 8 4.46 -23.19 -11.58
C GLY A 8 5.60 -22.23 -11.24
N LYS A 9 6.24 -22.40 -10.07
CA LYS A 9 7.39 -21.57 -9.67
C LYS A 9 8.37 -21.48 -10.82
N TYR A 10 8.53 -20.30 -11.40
CA TYR A 10 9.51 -20.04 -12.45
C TYR A 10 10.90 -20.09 -11.81
N TRP A 11 11.74 -21.01 -12.28
CA TRP A 11 13.09 -21.26 -11.75
C TRP A 11 14.20 -20.49 -12.47
N GLY A 12 13.86 -19.67 -13.47
CA GLY A 12 14.83 -18.86 -14.20
C GLY A 12 15.22 -17.56 -13.49
N PRO A 13 16.15 -16.78 -14.06
CA PRO A 13 16.57 -15.50 -13.50
C PRO A 13 15.42 -14.50 -13.49
N CYS A 14 15.39 -13.62 -12.49
CA CYS A 14 14.33 -12.61 -12.38
C CYS A 14 14.18 -11.79 -13.68
N GLN A 15 12.95 -11.67 -14.16
CA GLN A 15 12.62 -11.06 -15.45
C GLN A 15 12.19 -9.59 -15.35
N ALA A 16 12.36 -8.94 -14.19
CA ALA A 16 11.99 -7.54 -14.02
C ALA A 16 12.92 -6.63 -14.84
N THR A 17 12.33 -5.90 -15.78
CA THR A 17 13.07 -5.07 -16.74
C THR A 17 13.32 -3.66 -16.24
N ASN A 18 12.35 -3.04 -15.55
CA ASN A 18 12.52 -1.70 -15.00
C ASN A 18 13.45 -1.72 -13.77
N PRO A 19 14.21 -0.64 -13.49
CA PRO A 19 15.17 -0.61 -12.37
C PRO A 19 14.53 -0.79 -10.99
N VAL A 20 13.32 -0.24 -10.80
CA VAL A 20 12.60 -0.29 -9.51
C VAL A 20 12.20 -1.72 -9.16
N ASP A 21 11.50 -2.40 -10.07
CA ASP A 21 11.09 -3.78 -9.87
C ASP A 21 12.29 -4.71 -9.86
N ARG A 22 13.35 -4.43 -10.62
CA ARG A 22 14.59 -5.21 -10.50
C ARG A 22 15.17 -5.14 -9.09
N CYS A 23 15.14 -3.97 -8.46
CA CYS A 23 15.68 -3.77 -7.11
C CYS A 23 14.92 -4.58 -6.04
N TRP A 24 13.59 -4.56 -6.04
CA TRP A 24 12.81 -5.24 -4.99
C TRP A 24 12.29 -6.63 -5.40
N ARG A 25 11.81 -6.80 -6.64
CA ARG A 25 11.12 -8.03 -7.08
C ARG A 25 12.09 -9.18 -7.35
N CYS A 26 13.32 -8.86 -7.75
CA CYS A 26 14.37 -9.86 -7.93
C CYS A 26 15.05 -10.27 -6.63
N TRP A 27 14.77 -9.57 -5.53
CA TRP A 27 15.27 -9.94 -4.23
C TRP A 27 14.35 -10.97 -3.59
N LYS A 28 14.85 -12.20 -3.38
CA LYS A 28 14.04 -13.34 -2.94
C LYS A 28 13.36 -13.13 -1.59
N ASP A 29 13.96 -12.36 -0.69
CA ASP A 29 13.49 -12.14 0.68
C ASP A 29 12.58 -10.91 0.84
N TRP A 30 12.11 -10.32 -0.26
CA TRP A 30 11.26 -9.12 -0.21
C TRP A 30 10.03 -9.29 0.69
N ALA A 31 9.47 -10.50 0.76
CA ALA A 31 8.29 -10.78 1.57
C ALA A 31 8.60 -10.77 3.08
N ASN A 32 9.80 -11.21 3.46
CA ASN A 32 10.28 -11.22 4.84
C ASN A 32 10.76 -9.83 5.29
N TYR A 33 11.16 -8.98 4.35
CA TYR A 33 11.64 -7.64 4.63
C TYR A 33 11.07 -6.62 3.63
N ARG A 34 9.78 -6.40 3.78
CA ARG A 34 9.01 -5.48 2.94
C ARG A 34 9.60 -4.06 2.85
N PRO A 35 10.14 -3.47 3.93
CA PRO A 35 10.62 -2.09 3.91
C PRO A 35 11.75 -1.76 2.93
N LYS A 36 12.47 -2.75 2.39
CA LYS A 36 13.52 -2.52 1.36
C LYS A 36 13.02 -1.82 0.10
N LEU A 37 11.71 -1.88 -0.17
CA LEU A 37 11.12 -1.15 -1.30
C LEU A 37 11.47 0.34 -1.29
N ALA A 38 11.59 0.96 -0.11
CA ALA A 38 11.94 2.37 0.01
C ALA A 38 13.33 2.68 -0.58
N ASP A 39 14.27 1.72 -0.53
CA ASP A 39 15.63 1.88 -1.09
C ASP A 39 15.66 1.80 -2.62
N CYS A 40 14.54 1.43 -3.25
CA CYS A 40 14.43 1.21 -4.69
C CYS A 40 13.83 2.40 -5.45
N VAL A 41 13.52 3.52 -4.77
CA VAL A 41 12.83 4.68 -5.38
C VAL A 41 13.82 5.57 -6.15
N PRO A 42 13.60 5.80 -7.46
CA PRO A 42 14.45 6.68 -8.26
C PRO A 42 13.92 8.12 -8.32
N GLY A 43 14.67 9.01 -8.95
CA GLY A 43 14.22 10.37 -9.30
C GLY A 43 14.07 11.30 -8.10
N PHE A 44 13.16 12.28 -8.19
CA PHE A 44 12.98 13.28 -7.13
C PHE A 44 12.55 12.68 -5.78
N GLY A 45 11.90 11.52 -5.80
CA GLY A 45 11.47 10.79 -4.61
C GLY A 45 12.56 9.93 -3.95
N HIS A 46 13.81 9.92 -4.43
CA HIS A 46 14.83 8.95 -3.98
C HIS A 46 15.20 8.99 -2.48
N LYS A 47 14.82 10.05 -1.75
CA LYS A 47 15.02 10.15 -0.29
C LYS A 47 13.82 9.67 0.53
N ILE A 48 12.76 9.19 -0.12
CA ILE A 48 11.57 8.74 0.57
C ILE A 48 11.85 7.46 1.34
N THR A 49 11.41 7.44 2.59
CA THR A 49 11.54 6.27 3.48
C THR A 49 10.17 5.70 3.84
N GLY A 50 9.10 6.49 3.70
CA GLY A 50 7.76 6.09 4.10
C GLY A 50 7.72 5.63 5.55
N GLY A 51 7.11 4.48 5.79
CA GLY A 51 7.05 3.82 7.09
C GLY A 51 8.25 2.93 7.42
N GLN A 52 9.38 3.01 6.70
CA GLN A 52 10.48 2.03 6.79
C GLN A 52 11.04 1.86 8.21
N LYS A 53 11.05 2.92 9.02
CA LYS A 53 11.54 2.90 10.41
C LYS A 53 10.46 2.56 11.45
N GLY A 54 9.25 2.27 10.99
CA GLY A 54 8.10 1.98 11.83
C GLY A 54 7.79 0.49 11.94
N PRO A 55 6.87 0.11 12.83
CA PRO A 55 6.36 -1.25 12.87
C PRO A 55 5.52 -1.56 11.64
N ILE A 56 5.31 -2.86 11.40
CA ILE A 56 4.35 -3.34 10.41
C ILE A 56 2.96 -3.30 11.02
N TYR A 57 2.02 -2.69 10.31
CA TYR A 57 0.60 -2.75 10.63
C TYR A 57 -0.11 -3.62 9.62
N ILE A 58 -0.90 -4.59 10.08
CA ILE A 58 -1.62 -5.52 9.20
C ILE A 58 -3.09 -5.13 9.19
N VAL A 59 -3.57 -4.70 8.01
CA VAL A 59 -5.00 -4.51 7.76
C VAL A 59 -5.65 -5.88 7.62
N THR A 60 -6.62 -6.14 8.48
CA THR A 60 -7.39 -7.39 8.57
C THR A 60 -8.88 -7.18 8.31
N ASP A 61 -9.34 -5.93 8.31
CA ASP A 61 -10.74 -5.53 8.19
C ASP A 61 -10.85 -4.47 7.08
N SER A 62 -11.69 -4.73 6.07
CA SER A 62 -11.88 -3.85 4.92
C SER A 62 -13.05 -2.87 5.11
N SER A 63 -13.72 -2.88 6.27
CA SER A 63 -14.82 -1.97 6.58
C SER A 63 -14.34 -0.53 6.81
N ASP A 64 -15.20 0.42 6.45
CA ASP A 64 -15.03 1.86 6.65
C ASP A 64 -16.28 2.46 7.28
N ASN A 65 -16.58 2.04 8.52
CA ASN A 65 -17.85 2.35 9.18
C ASN A 65 -17.81 3.67 9.97
N ASP A 66 -16.63 4.09 10.45
CA ASP A 66 -16.46 5.32 11.23
C ASP A 66 -15.01 5.83 11.06
N PHE A 67 -14.85 7.00 10.46
CA PHE A 67 -13.54 7.65 10.31
C PHE A 67 -13.02 8.21 11.64
N ILE A 68 -13.91 8.69 12.52
CA ILE A 68 -13.56 9.31 13.80
C ILE A 68 -13.15 8.24 14.80
N ASN A 69 -13.94 7.16 14.92
CA ASN A 69 -13.63 6.01 15.78
C ASN A 69 -13.19 4.80 14.96
N SER A 70 -12.19 5.02 14.10
CA SER A 70 -11.67 3.95 13.25
C SER A 70 -11.21 2.74 14.07
N LYS A 71 -11.66 1.55 13.67
CA LYS A 71 -11.41 0.31 14.41
C LYS A 71 -9.99 -0.22 14.11
N PRO A 72 -9.23 -0.67 15.12
CA PRO A 72 -7.98 -1.39 14.89
C PRO A 72 -8.15 -2.56 13.92
N GLY A 73 -7.19 -2.71 13.01
CA GLY A 73 -7.26 -3.66 11.88
C GLY A 73 -7.83 -3.08 10.59
N THR A 74 -8.40 -1.86 10.59
CA THR A 74 -8.84 -1.17 9.36
C THR A 74 -7.72 -0.32 8.74
N LEU A 75 -7.88 0.02 7.46
CA LEU A 75 -6.97 0.94 6.75
C LEU A 75 -7.05 2.36 7.32
N CYS A 76 -8.25 2.87 7.58
CA CYS A 76 -8.47 4.20 8.16
C CYS A 76 -7.77 4.36 9.51
N HIS A 77 -7.87 3.34 10.38
CA HIS A 77 -7.12 3.35 11.64
C HIS A 77 -5.62 3.35 11.43
N ALA A 78 -5.11 2.59 10.47
CA ALA A 78 -3.68 2.48 10.20
C ALA A 78 -3.06 3.82 9.78
N VAL A 79 -3.72 4.55 8.89
CA VAL A 79 -3.15 5.75 8.25
C VAL A 79 -3.10 6.98 9.16
N ILE A 80 -3.92 7.02 10.22
CA ILE A 80 -3.93 8.12 11.18
C ILE A 80 -2.97 7.91 12.37
N GLN A 81 -2.39 6.71 12.52
CA GLN A 81 -1.49 6.43 13.64
C GLN A 81 -0.27 7.37 13.63
N ASN A 82 0.18 7.70 14.84
CA ASN A 82 1.36 8.52 15.04
C ASN A 82 2.65 7.78 14.67
N GLY A 83 3.59 8.51 14.08
CA GLY A 83 4.91 8.00 13.71
C GLY A 83 4.93 7.16 12.42
N PRO A 84 6.10 6.62 12.06
CA PRO A 84 6.25 5.83 10.85
C PRO A 84 5.47 4.52 10.92
N LEU A 85 4.83 4.10 9.82
CA LEU A 85 4.10 2.84 9.77
C LEU A 85 4.14 2.17 8.40
N TRP A 86 4.51 0.89 8.36
CA TRP A 86 4.47 0.08 7.14
C TRP A 86 3.19 -0.78 7.11
N ILE A 87 2.20 -0.31 6.39
CA ILE A 87 0.84 -0.89 6.34
C ILE A 87 0.78 -1.95 5.24
N ILE A 88 0.37 -3.16 5.59
CA ILE A 88 0.19 -4.31 4.70
C ILE A 88 -1.20 -4.90 4.85
N PHE A 89 -1.56 -5.84 3.98
CA PHE A 89 -2.88 -6.46 3.98
C PHE A 89 -2.77 -7.96 4.24
N ALA A 90 -3.62 -8.48 5.12
CA ALA A 90 -3.63 -9.90 5.47
C ALA A 90 -4.14 -10.81 4.34
N ARG A 91 -4.93 -10.26 3.41
CA ARG A 91 -5.59 -10.95 2.31
C ARG A 91 -6.03 -9.95 1.24
N ASP A 92 -6.55 -10.47 0.14
CA ASP A 92 -7.22 -9.68 -0.90
C ASP A 92 -8.40 -8.90 -0.29
N MET A 93 -8.55 -7.64 -0.67
CA MET A 93 -9.55 -6.73 -0.08
C MET A 93 -10.15 -5.79 -1.10
N HIS A 94 -11.45 -5.56 -0.96
CA HIS A 94 -12.16 -4.46 -1.61
C HIS A 94 -12.57 -3.45 -0.53
N ILE A 95 -11.96 -2.27 -0.57
CA ILE A 95 -12.16 -1.20 0.40
C ILE A 95 -12.98 -0.11 -0.28
N LYS A 96 -14.20 0.08 0.20
CA LYS A 96 -15.07 1.18 -0.21
C LYS A 96 -14.99 2.27 0.84
N LEU A 97 -14.33 3.36 0.50
CA LEU A 97 -14.21 4.51 1.37
C LEU A 97 -15.47 5.37 1.31
N SER A 98 -16.05 5.68 2.47
CA SER A 98 -17.18 6.59 2.65
C SER A 98 -16.75 8.05 2.50
N GLN A 99 -15.54 8.38 2.95
CA GLN A 99 -14.91 9.70 2.89
C GLN A 99 -13.46 9.58 2.43
N GLU A 100 -12.84 10.70 2.06
CA GLU A 100 -11.45 10.69 1.60
C GLU A 100 -10.50 10.15 2.67
N LEU A 101 -9.62 9.23 2.28
CA LEU A 101 -8.64 8.66 3.18
C LEU A 101 -7.52 9.68 3.43
N ILE A 102 -7.64 10.41 4.53
CA ILE A 102 -6.63 11.36 5.02
C ILE A 102 -5.64 10.60 5.89
N MET A 103 -4.35 10.86 5.71
CA MET A 103 -3.26 10.18 6.42
C MET A 103 -2.27 11.15 7.05
N THR A 104 -1.51 10.68 8.02
CA THR A 104 -0.39 11.43 8.63
C THR A 104 0.94 11.15 7.90
N ASN A 105 2.02 11.79 8.33
CA ASN A 105 3.36 11.62 7.76
C ASN A 105 3.89 10.17 7.92
N ASP A 106 4.94 9.87 7.15
CA ASP A 106 5.79 8.69 7.34
C ASP A 106 5.02 7.36 7.17
N LYS A 107 4.17 7.29 6.14
CA LYS A 107 3.35 6.10 5.87
C LYS A 107 3.82 5.37 4.64
N THR A 108 3.79 4.05 4.71
CA THR A 108 3.80 3.20 3.51
C THR A 108 2.55 2.36 3.51
N ILE A 109 1.79 2.40 2.42
CA ILE A 109 0.71 1.47 2.16
C ILE A 109 1.20 0.52 1.07
N ASP A 110 1.44 -0.74 1.42
CA ASP A 110 2.09 -1.76 0.60
C ASP A 110 1.15 -2.97 0.38
N ALA A 111 0.54 -3.02 -0.80
CA ALA A 111 -0.36 -4.09 -1.20
C ALA A 111 0.36 -5.28 -1.86
N ARG A 112 1.71 -5.35 -1.87
CA ARG A 112 2.38 -6.54 -2.43
C ARG A 112 1.93 -7.81 -1.71
N GLY A 113 1.59 -8.83 -2.48
CA GLY A 113 1.14 -10.12 -1.95
C GLY A 113 -0.36 -10.21 -1.64
N ALA A 114 -1.14 -9.16 -1.91
CA ALA A 114 -2.60 -9.17 -1.86
C ALA A 114 -3.18 -8.37 -3.04
N ASP A 115 -4.34 -8.75 -3.55
CA ASP A 115 -5.10 -7.95 -4.51
C ASP A 115 -5.99 -6.97 -3.75
N VAL A 116 -5.56 -5.70 -3.70
CA VAL A 116 -6.23 -4.66 -2.91
C VAL A 116 -6.81 -3.61 -3.83
N HIS A 117 -8.14 -3.52 -3.80
CA HIS A 117 -8.92 -2.55 -4.53
C HIS A 117 -9.46 -1.48 -3.59
N ILE A 118 -9.16 -0.20 -3.88
CA ILE A 118 -9.83 0.95 -3.28
C ILE A 118 -10.77 1.51 -4.36
N ALA A 119 -12.07 1.26 -4.21
CA ALA A 119 -13.01 1.52 -5.29
C ALA A 119 -14.45 1.74 -4.84
N TYR A 120 -15.25 2.30 -5.75
CA TYR A 120 -16.68 2.54 -5.61
C TYR A 120 -17.05 3.46 -4.44
N GLY A 121 -16.14 4.37 -4.08
CA GLY A 121 -16.26 5.30 -2.97
C GLY A 121 -15.34 6.50 -3.14
N ALA A 122 -14.98 7.14 -2.03
CA ALA A 122 -14.04 8.26 -2.01
C ALA A 122 -12.59 7.81 -2.29
N GLY A 123 -11.73 8.79 -2.58
CA GLY A 123 -10.33 8.58 -2.93
C GLY A 123 -9.36 8.67 -1.75
N ILE A 124 -8.08 8.75 -2.06
CA ILE A 124 -7.00 9.00 -1.10
C ILE A 124 -6.59 10.46 -1.19
N MET A 125 -6.51 11.14 -0.04
CA MET A 125 -6.04 12.52 0.04
C MET A 125 -4.67 12.58 0.73
N ILE A 126 -3.66 13.07 0.00
CA ILE A 126 -2.31 13.33 0.52
C ILE A 126 -2.10 14.85 0.51
N GLN A 127 -2.47 15.51 1.60
CA GLN A 127 -2.36 16.97 1.73
C GLN A 127 -1.64 17.34 3.02
N HIS A 128 -0.73 18.32 2.94
CA HIS A 128 0.06 18.80 4.08
C HIS A 128 0.85 17.71 4.83
N VAL A 129 1.16 16.62 4.15
CA VAL A 129 1.99 15.53 4.67
C VAL A 129 3.16 15.22 3.76
N LYS A 130 4.19 14.59 4.33
CA LYS A 130 5.41 14.19 3.65
C LYS A 130 5.73 12.73 3.91
N ASN A 131 6.63 12.20 3.08
CA ASN A 131 7.20 10.87 3.26
C ASN A 131 6.13 9.76 3.22
N VAL A 132 5.35 9.72 2.13
CA VAL A 132 4.28 8.73 1.89
C VAL A 132 4.60 7.87 0.68
N ILE A 133 4.56 6.54 0.84
CA ILE A 133 4.69 5.56 -0.25
C ILE A 133 3.35 4.84 -0.43
N LEU A 134 2.75 4.91 -1.61
CA LEU A 134 1.63 4.08 -2.02
C LEU A 134 2.10 3.09 -3.09
N HIS A 135 1.98 1.79 -2.85
CA HIS A 135 2.50 0.78 -3.77
C HIS A 135 1.60 -0.45 -3.89
N GLY A 136 1.37 -0.90 -5.13
CA GLY A 136 0.69 -2.16 -5.44
C GLY A 136 -0.84 -2.14 -5.36
N HIS A 137 -1.48 -0.97 -5.28
CA HIS A 137 -2.93 -0.84 -5.13
C HIS A 137 -3.64 -0.65 -6.47
N SER A 138 -4.86 -1.18 -6.57
CA SER A 138 -5.79 -0.90 -7.66
C SER A 138 -6.80 0.16 -7.21
N ILE A 139 -6.65 1.41 -7.66
CA ILE A 139 -7.54 2.53 -7.30
C ILE A 139 -8.37 2.90 -8.52
N HIS A 140 -9.70 2.76 -8.43
CA HIS A 140 -10.60 2.95 -9.57
C HIS A 140 -12.04 3.22 -9.15
N TYR A 141 -12.88 3.73 -10.06
CA TYR A 141 -14.28 4.14 -9.77
C TYR A 141 -14.38 5.01 -8.51
N ILE A 142 -13.60 6.09 -8.47
CA ILE A 142 -13.62 7.07 -7.38
C ILE A 142 -14.68 8.12 -7.67
N PHE A 143 -15.53 8.37 -6.68
CA PHE A 143 -16.60 9.34 -6.74
C PHE A 143 -16.36 10.47 -5.73
N PRO A 144 -16.83 11.70 -6.00
CA PRO A 144 -16.85 12.76 -4.99
C PRO A 144 -17.59 12.27 -3.74
N ALA A 145 -17.05 12.55 -2.56
CA ALA A 145 -17.79 12.34 -1.32
C ALA A 145 -19.09 13.13 -1.41
N SER A 146 -20.23 12.47 -1.17
CA SER A 146 -21.50 13.19 -1.08
C SER A 146 -21.46 14.06 0.18
N ALA A 147 -21.75 15.35 0.01
CA ALA A 147 -21.82 16.34 1.09
C ALA A 147 -22.88 15.99 2.13
#